data_AF-A0A521HU40-F1
#
_entry.id   AF-A0A521HU40-F1
#
_cell.length_a   1.000
_cell.length_b   1.000
_cell.length_c   1.000
_cell.angle_alpha   90.00
_cell.angle_beta   90.00
_cell.angle_gamma   90.00
#
_symmetry.space_group_name_H-M   'P 1'
#
loop_
_entity.id
_entity.type
_entity.pdbx_description
1 polymer ?
#
loop_
_entity_poly.entity_id
_entity_poly.type
_entity_poly.pdbx_seq_one_letter_code
_entity_poly.pdbx_strand_id
1 'polypeptide(L)'
;MIDFTCDGFLVYSSNGRVSRIPFNAHTDCAENGFSLKSSLERTGGEKRLTLSVSAESHTHILAVECALPFIKTGRERVFLNGYQSWTDTKEFGIRDRMKAPSKILGPIIEKNWLNRYADYEFQRYSGRRGDLHGATYGWVRSDGDQVSFFGSLDESTGFTFFYADLKGKTFRIVKDVEGMVLPAAAESTVLLDVFFTEGTE
;
A
#
# COMPACT_ATOMS: atom_id res chain seq x y z
N MET A 1 14.98 7.08 -3.31
CA MET A 1 15.13 5.86 -2.50
C MET A 1 14.09 5.83 -1.38
N ILE A 2 13.74 4.65 -0.87
CA ILE A 2 12.78 4.49 0.24
C ILE A 2 13.57 4.16 1.50
N ASP A 3 13.37 4.93 2.58
CA ASP A 3 13.94 4.61 3.89
C ASP A 3 13.02 3.63 4.63
N PHE A 4 13.61 2.63 5.28
CA PHE A 4 12.89 1.48 5.87
C PHE A 4 12.60 1.65 7.36
N THR A 5 12.25 2.86 7.75
CA THR A 5 11.65 3.18 9.04
C THR A 5 10.13 3.10 8.89
N CYS A 6 9.58 1.88 8.94
CA CYS A 6 8.12 1.68 8.84
C CYS A 6 7.47 2.10 10.14
N ASP A 7 6.61 3.11 10.06
CA ASP A 7 5.63 3.45 11.08
C ASP A 7 4.24 3.33 10.47
N GLY A 8 3.37 2.59 11.13
CA GLY A 8 2.06 2.25 10.61
C GLY A 8 1.00 2.19 11.69
N PHE A 9 -0.21 1.89 11.25
CA PHE A 9 -1.31 1.62 12.14
C PHE A 9 -2.25 0.58 11.53
N LEU A 10 -2.87 -0.19 12.40
CA LEU A 10 -3.99 -1.07 12.09
C LEU A 10 -5.22 -0.60 12.86
N VAL A 11 -6.37 -0.56 12.20
CA VAL A 11 -7.67 -0.33 12.83
C VAL A 11 -8.51 -1.57 12.68
N TYR A 12 -9.10 -2.04 13.77
CA TYR A 12 -10.02 -3.18 13.76
C TYR A 12 -11.26 -2.88 14.62
N SER A 13 -12.34 -3.62 14.35
CA SER A 13 -13.54 -3.64 15.17
C SER A 13 -13.86 -5.05 15.61
N SER A 14 -13.98 -5.26 16.92
CA SER A 14 -14.41 -6.52 17.51
C SER A 14 -15.40 -6.25 18.64
N ASN A 15 -16.46 -7.06 18.73
CA ASN A 15 -17.51 -6.95 19.75
C ASN A 15 -18.08 -5.52 19.91
N GLY A 16 -18.22 -4.80 18.80
CA GLY A 16 -18.73 -3.42 18.76
C GLY A 16 -17.74 -2.34 19.22
N ARG A 17 -16.49 -2.69 19.55
CA ARG A 17 -15.42 -1.75 19.90
C ARG A 17 -14.44 -1.60 18.74
N VAL A 18 -14.17 -0.35 18.37
CA VAL A 18 -13.11 0.00 17.43
C VAL A 18 -11.82 0.27 18.21
N SER A 19 -10.73 -0.32 17.76
CA SER A 19 -9.39 -0.17 18.32
C SER A 19 -8.40 0.21 17.23
N ARG A 20 -7.38 0.99 17.59
CA ARG A 20 -6.28 1.40 16.70
C ARG A 20 -4.96 1.02 17.36
N ILE A 21 -4.20 0.16 16.70
CA ILE A 21 -2.88 -0.27 17.15
C ILE A 21 -1.83 0.42 16.26
N PRO A 22 -1.03 1.36 16.78
CA PRO A 22 0.17 1.79 16.07
C PRO A 22 1.18 0.63 16.05
N PHE A 23 1.89 0.48 14.94
CA PHE A 23 2.94 -0.52 14.81
C PHE A 23 4.15 0.05 14.08
N ASN A 24 5.29 -0.57 14.29
CA ASN A 24 6.49 -0.44 13.49
C ASN A 24 6.93 -1.82 12.97
N ALA A 25 8.03 -1.87 12.23
CA ALA A 25 8.62 -3.07 11.65
C ALA A 25 8.89 -4.25 12.63
N HIS A 26 8.85 -4.02 13.95
CA HIS A 26 9.19 -5.01 14.98
C HIS A 26 8.13 -5.11 16.08
N THR A 27 6.90 -4.68 15.82
CA THR A 27 5.82 -4.71 16.81
C THR A 27 5.32 -6.12 17.03
N ASP A 28 5.20 -6.52 18.29
CA ASP A 28 4.50 -7.72 18.74
C ASP A 28 3.56 -7.28 19.87
N CYS A 29 2.26 -7.34 19.61
CA CYS A 29 1.23 -6.82 20.50
C CYS A 29 0.07 -7.81 20.58
N ALA A 30 -0.43 -8.06 21.79
CA ALA A 30 -1.65 -8.80 22.02
C ALA A 30 -2.50 -8.07 23.06
N GLU A 31 -3.72 -7.69 22.67
CA GLU A 31 -4.67 -7.00 23.54
C GLU A 31 -6.11 -7.40 23.20
N ASN A 32 -6.97 -7.55 24.21
CA ASN A 32 -8.41 -7.80 24.05
C ASN A 32 -8.76 -8.98 23.10
N GLY A 33 -7.96 -10.05 23.11
CA GLY A 33 -8.16 -11.21 22.24
C GLY A 33 -7.83 -10.96 20.76
N PHE A 34 -7.08 -9.91 20.46
CA PHE A 34 -6.51 -9.64 19.14
C PHE A 34 -4.99 -9.56 19.26
N SER A 35 -4.26 -10.17 18.32
CA SER A 35 -2.81 -10.03 18.23
C SER A 35 -2.39 -9.46 16.89
N LEU A 36 -1.31 -8.68 16.93
CA LEU A 36 -0.63 -8.10 15.78
C LEU A 36 0.85 -8.38 15.91
N LYS A 37 1.43 -8.96 14.87
CA LYS A 37 2.87 -9.17 14.74
C LYS A 37 3.36 -8.59 13.43
N SER A 38 4.29 -7.64 13.53
CA SER A 38 5.03 -7.09 12.41
C SER A 38 6.49 -7.54 12.50
N SER A 39 7.05 -8.01 11.38
CA SER A 39 8.45 -8.37 11.27
C SER A 39 9.08 -7.76 10.01
N LEU A 40 10.38 -7.45 10.12
CA LEU A 40 11.20 -7.02 9.01
C LEU A 40 12.43 -7.92 8.91
N GLU A 41 12.42 -8.79 7.92
CA GLU A 41 13.54 -9.68 7.61
C GLU A 41 14.51 -8.99 6.65
N ARG A 42 15.81 -9.27 6.80
CA ARG A 42 16.87 -8.68 5.97
C ARG A 42 17.87 -9.76 5.55
N THR A 43 17.99 -9.98 4.25
CA THR A 43 18.87 -11.01 3.68
C THR A 43 19.54 -10.46 2.43
N GLY A 44 20.88 -10.37 2.41
CA GLY A 44 21.61 -10.04 1.19
C GLY A 44 21.25 -8.70 0.51
N GLY A 45 20.74 -7.71 1.26
CA GLY A 45 20.25 -6.43 0.72
C GLY A 45 18.74 -6.38 0.45
N GLU A 46 18.09 -7.54 0.43
CA GLU A 46 16.64 -7.68 0.38
C GLU A 46 16.02 -7.42 1.76
N LYS A 47 14.81 -6.89 1.74
CA LYS A 47 14.02 -6.61 2.94
C LYS A 47 12.60 -7.15 2.71
N ARG A 48 12.04 -7.82 3.71
CA ARG A 48 10.65 -8.32 3.67
C ARG A 48 9.91 -7.84 4.90
N LEU A 49 8.87 -7.02 4.70
CA LEU A 49 7.97 -6.56 5.75
C LEU A 49 6.74 -7.46 5.77
N THR A 50 6.47 -8.09 6.90
CA THR A 50 5.31 -8.96 7.07
C THR A 50 4.49 -8.48 8.27
N LEU A 51 3.17 -8.37 8.10
CA LEU A 51 2.20 -8.07 9.15
C LEU A 51 1.18 -9.23 9.21
N SER A 52 1.15 -9.90 10.36
CA SER A 52 0.21 -10.98 10.63
C SER A 52 -0.63 -10.66 11.86
N VAL A 53 -1.86 -11.14 11.86
CA VAL A 53 -2.81 -10.93 12.96
C VAL A 53 -3.49 -12.24 13.36
N SER A 54 -3.94 -12.29 14.61
CA SER A 54 -4.81 -13.35 15.12
C SER A 54 -5.96 -12.74 15.90
N ALA A 55 -7.09 -13.45 16.00
CA ALA A 55 -8.27 -12.96 16.69
C ALA A 55 -9.05 -14.10 17.35
N GLU A 56 -9.34 -13.95 18.64
CA GLU A 56 -10.18 -14.88 19.41
C GLU A 56 -11.67 -14.75 19.05
N SER A 57 -12.08 -13.57 18.59
CA SER A 57 -13.47 -13.23 18.28
C SER A 57 -13.61 -12.71 16.86
N HIS A 58 -14.84 -12.70 16.36
CA HIS A 58 -15.17 -12.19 15.03
C HIS A 58 -14.74 -10.71 14.91
N THR A 59 -13.80 -10.44 14.00
CA THR A 59 -13.09 -9.16 13.95
C THR A 59 -13.06 -8.60 12.54
N HIS A 60 -13.54 -7.37 12.37
CA HIS A 60 -13.42 -6.64 11.10
C HIS A 60 -12.11 -5.88 11.07
N ILE A 61 -11.34 -6.03 9.99
CA ILE A 61 -10.19 -5.17 9.73
C ILE A 61 -10.66 -3.96 8.94
N LEU A 62 -10.38 -2.77 9.46
CA LEU A 62 -10.94 -1.51 8.93
C LEU A 62 -9.90 -0.68 8.19
N ALA A 63 -8.63 -0.75 8.59
CA ALA A 63 -7.53 -0.07 7.90
C ALA A 63 -6.19 -0.70 8.26
N VAL A 64 -5.29 -0.78 7.27
CA VAL A 64 -3.88 -1.11 7.47
C VAL A 64 -3.05 -0.18 6.59
N GLU A 65 -2.20 0.63 7.22
CA GLU A 65 -1.33 1.57 6.52
C GLU A 65 0.05 1.61 7.19
N CYS A 66 1.11 1.52 6.39
CA CYS A 66 2.48 1.80 6.80
C CYS A 66 3.00 2.98 5.97
N ALA A 67 3.66 3.92 6.63
CA ALA A 67 4.36 5.04 6.01
C ALA A 67 5.87 4.85 6.17
N LEU A 68 6.59 5.22 5.12
CA LEU A 68 8.04 5.13 4.96
C LEU A 68 8.54 6.49 4.44
N PRO A 69 9.68 7.01 4.91
CA PRO A 69 10.25 8.22 4.33
C PRO A 69 10.70 8.01 2.88
N PHE A 70 10.38 8.97 2.01
CA PHE A 70 10.83 8.99 0.63
C PHE A 70 12.02 9.93 0.47
N ILE A 71 13.18 9.38 0.12
CA ILE A 71 14.42 10.14 -0.13
C ILE A 71 14.41 10.63 -1.57
N LYS A 72 14.26 11.95 -1.71
CA LYS A 72 14.18 12.67 -2.99
C LYS A 72 15.57 13.05 -3.52
N THR A 73 15.84 12.80 -4.80
CA THR A 73 17.08 13.24 -5.48
C THR A 73 16.84 14.37 -6.49
N GLY A 74 15.58 14.63 -6.87
CA GLY A 74 15.21 15.64 -7.85
C GLY A 74 15.18 15.15 -9.29
N ARG A 75 15.55 13.89 -9.54
CA ARG A 75 15.48 13.22 -10.85
C ARG A 75 14.83 11.84 -10.77
N GLU A 76 14.26 11.50 -9.62
CA GLU A 76 13.60 10.21 -9.44
C GLU A 76 12.51 9.95 -10.48
N ARG A 77 12.42 8.68 -10.85
CA ARG A 77 11.32 8.14 -11.63
C ARG A 77 10.67 7.01 -10.87
N VAL A 78 9.35 7.01 -10.86
CA VAL A 78 8.55 6.06 -10.08
C VAL A 78 7.71 5.26 -11.06
N PHE A 79 8.03 3.99 -11.23
CA PHE A 79 7.13 3.08 -11.94
C PHE A 79 6.12 2.51 -10.97
N LEU A 80 4.87 2.50 -11.41
CA LEU A 80 3.75 1.97 -10.65
C LEU A 80 2.92 1.10 -11.58
N ASN A 81 2.63 -0.11 -11.10
CA ASN A 81 1.71 -1.00 -11.79
C ASN A 81 0.26 -0.55 -11.57
N GLY A 82 -0.52 -0.51 -12.65
CA GLY A 82 -1.93 -0.24 -12.62
C GLY A 82 -2.73 -1.40 -12.01
N TYR A 83 -3.87 -1.07 -11.41
CA TYR A 83 -4.78 -2.01 -10.76
C TYR A 83 -5.40 -3.07 -11.70
N GLN A 84 -5.68 -2.72 -12.95
CA GLN A 84 -6.36 -3.57 -13.95
C GLN A 84 -5.74 -3.39 -15.35
N SER A 85 -6.11 -4.25 -16.29
CA SER A 85 -5.59 -4.24 -17.67
C SER A 85 -5.76 -2.92 -18.42
N TRP A 86 -6.71 -2.06 -18.01
CA TRP A 86 -6.97 -0.75 -18.63
C TRP A 86 -6.60 0.44 -17.73
N THR A 87 -5.82 0.20 -16.67
CA THR A 87 -5.23 1.26 -15.85
C THR A 87 -3.79 1.50 -16.27
N ASP A 88 -3.32 2.74 -16.09
CA ASP A 88 -1.97 3.15 -16.50
C ASP A 88 -0.89 2.39 -15.71
N THR A 89 -0.14 1.52 -16.39
CA THR A 89 1.13 0.96 -15.90
C THR A 89 2.28 1.66 -16.61
N LYS A 90 3.00 2.53 -15.91
CA LYS A 90 4.12 3.27 -16.50
C LYS A 90 5.06 3.88 -15.47
N GLU A 91 6.18 4.37 -15.97
CA GLU A 91 7.13 5.18 -15.22
C GLU A 91 6.70 6.66 -15.23
N PHE A 92 6.58 7.24 -14.03
CA PHE A 92 6.23 8.64 -13.79
C PHE A 92 7.46 9.45 -13.36
N GLY A 93 7.67 10.60 -13.97
CA GLY A 93 8.61 11.60 -13.50
C GLY A 93 8.00 12.53 -12.44
N ILE A 94 8.85 13.29 -11.76
CA ILE A 94 8.46 14.21 -10.66
C ILE A 94 7.40 15.25 -11.07
N ARG A 95 7.35 15.59 -12.37
CA ARG A 95 6.41 16.60 -12.89
C ARG A 95 5.09 16.01 -13.36
N ASP A 96 5.01 14.68 -13.43
CA ASP A 96 3.82 13.96 -13.89
C ASP A 96 2.72 13.98 -12.82
N ARG A 97 1.51 13.72 -13.30
CA ARG A 97 0.27 13.73 -12.51
C ARG A 97 -0.58 12.56 -12.96
N MET A 98 -1.16 11.84 -12.01
CA MET A 98 -2.25 10.93 -12.31
C MET A 98 -3.54 11.75 -12.47
N LYS A 99 -4.24 11.53 -13.58
CA LYS A 99 -5.50 12.20 -13.87
C LYS A 99 -6.61 11.17 -13.80
N ALA A 100 -7.63 11.47 -13.01
CA ALA A 100 -8.89 10.75 -13.11
C ALA A 100 -9.49 10.96 -14.52
N PRO A 101 -10.41 10.09 -14.96
CA PRO A 101 -11.12 10.23 -16.21
C PRO A 101 -11.77 11.61 -16.31
N SER A 102 -11.82 12.15 -17.53
CA SER A 102 -12.37 13.48 -17.76
C SER A 102 -13.80 13.57 -17.24
N LYS A 103 -14.08 14.56 -16.38
CA LYS A 103 -15.43 14.85 -15.88
C LYS A 103 -16.44 15.12 -17.00
N ILE A 104 -15.97 15.56 -18.17
CA ILE A 104 -16.80 15.81 -19.37
C ILE A 104 -17.39 14.50 -19.89
N LEU A 105 -16.66 13.38 -19.75
CA LEU A 105 -17.14 12.04 -20.09
C LEU A 105 -17.90 11.38 -18.93
N GLY A 106 -18.04 12.06 -17.79
CA GLY A 106 -18.67 11.54 -16.56
C GLY A 106 -20.02 10.87 -16.79
N PRO A 107 -20.99 11.50 -17.48
CA PRO A 107 -22.29 10.89 -17.75
C PRO A 107 -22.22 9.60 -18.59
N ILE A 108 -21.25 9.50 -19.51
CA ILE A 108 -21.04 8.30 -20.33
C ILE A 108 -20.37 7.20 -19.50
N ILE A 109 -19.42 7.58 -18.66
CA ILE A 109 -18.70 6.67 -17.77
C ILE A 109 -19.65 6.07 -16.74
N GLU A 110 -20.46 6.90 -16.06
CA GLU A 110 -21.45 6.46 -15.06
C GLU A 110 -22.54 5.60 -15.70
N LYS A 111 -23.11 6.03 -16.84
CA LYS A 111 -24.17 5.30 -17.54
C LYS A 111 -23.75 3.88 -17.94
N ASN A 112 -22.46 3.68 -18.22
CA ASN A 112 -21.92 2.39 -18.64
C ASN A 112 -21.12 1.70 -17.52
N TRP A 113 -21.16 2.20 -16.28
CA TRP A 113 -20.36 1.72 -15.16
C TRP A 113 -18.85 1.60 -15.43
N LEU A 114 -18.32 2.38 -16.38
CA LEU A 114 -16.91 2.31 -16.79
C LEU A 114 -15.94 2.72 -15.67
N ASN A 115 -16.42 3.52 -14.70
CA ASN A 115 -15.68 3.88 -13.50
C ASN A 115 -15.42 2.70 -12.55
N ARG A 116 -16.23 1.63 -12.62
CA ARG A 116 -16.13 0.44 -11.75
C ARG A 116 -15.10 -0.57 -12.23
N TYR A 117 -14.63 -0.45 -13.47
CA TYR A 117 -13.64 -1.35 -14.08
C TYR A 117 -12.18 -0.91 -13.85
N ALA A 118 -11.99 0.14 -13.07
CA ALA A 118 -10.70 0.68 -12.69
C ALA A 118 -10.74 1.03 -11.20
N ASP A 119 -9.69 1.65 -10.72
CA ASP A 119 -9.52 1.99 -9.31
C ASP A 119 -10.18 3.33 -8.91
N TYR A 120 -10.85 4.02 -9.85
CA TYR A 120 -11.34 5.39 -9.68
C TYR A 120 -12.42 5.58 -8.59
N GLU A 121 -13.16 4.53 -8.21
CA GLU A 121 -14.20 4.64 -7.18
C GLU A 121 -13.64 4.62 -5.75
N PHE A 122 -12.49 3.96 -5.53
CA PHE A 122 -11.94 3.74 -4.19
C PHE A 122 -10.52 4.30 -4.02
N GLN A 123 -9.85 4.69 -5.11
CA GLN A 123 -8.55 5.35 -5.08
C GLN A 123 -8.66 6.86 -5.28
N ARG A 124 -7.85 7.61 -4.50
CA ARG A 124 -7.87 9.07 -4.53
C ARG A 124 -6.94 9.63 -5.61
N TYR A 125 -7.50 10.01 -6.74
CA TYR A 125 -6.80 10.78 -7.77
C TYR A 125 -6.73 12.27 -7.42
N SER A 126 -5.65 12.71 -6.77
CA SER A 126 -5.54 14.11 -6.32
C SER A 126 -5.28 15.11 -7.46
N GLY A 127 -4.77 14.66 -8.61
CA GLY A 127 -4.35 15.51 -9.72
C GLY A 127 -3.13 16.39 -9.43
N ARG A 128 -2.47 16.21 -8.27
CA ARG A 128 -1.26 16.94 -7.89
C ARG A 128 -0.02 16.29 -8.51
N ARG A 129 1.04 17.08 -8.70
CA ARG A 129 2.32 16.58 -9.23
C ARG A 129 3.02 15.74 -8.19
N GLY A 130 3.48 14.56 -8.59
CA GLY A 130 4.20 13.66 -7.70
C GLY A 130 3.36 13.12 -6.54
N ASP A 131 2.04 13.12 -6.68
CA ASP A 131 1.11 12.36 -5.82
C ASP A 131 0.60 11.20 -6.68
N LEU A 132 1.23 10.06 -6.50
CA LEU A 132 1.15 8.91 -7.40
C LEU A 132 0.72 7.68 -6.61
N HIS A 133 -0.01 6.77 -7.23
CA HIS A 133 -0.36 5.49 -6.64
C HIS A 133 -0.37 4.34 -7.65
N GLY A 134 -0.12 3.13 -7.18
CA GLY A 134 -0.17 1.91 -7.97
C GLY A 134 -0.53 0.72 -7.09
N ALA A 135 -0.83 -0.41 -7.72
CA ALA A 135 -1.17 -1.64 -7.06
C ALA A 135 -0.04 -2.67 -7.22
N THR A 136 0.06 -3.59 -6.26
CA THR A 136 0.84 -4.84 -6.31
C THR A 136 2.36 -4.67 -6.36
N TYR A 137 2.93 -3.85 -7.24
CA TYR A 137 4.38 -3.63 -7.31
C TYR A 137 4.75 -2.32 -8.01
N GLY A 138 6.02 -1.95 -7.87
CA GLY A 138 6.62 -0.83 -8.56
C GLY A 138 8.10 -0.70 -8.26
N TRP A 139 8.69 0.39 -8.74
CA TRP A 139 10.07 0.73 -8.39
C TRP A 139 10.31 2.22 -8.42
N VAL A 140 11.33 2.65 -7.68
CA VAL A 140 11.87 4.01 -7.71
C VAL A 140 13.27 3.95 -8.30
N ARG A 141 13.48 4.61 -9.43
CA ARG A 141 14.81 4.82 -9.98
C ARG A 141 15.35 6.17 -9.56
N SER A 142 16.53 6.19 -8.96
CA SER A 142 17.23 7.41 -8.49
C SER A 142 18.22 7.93 -9.55
N ASP A 143 18.92 9.03 -9.27
CA ASP A 143 19.95 9.56 -10.18
C ASP A 143 21.16 8.62 -10.13
N GLY A 144 21.64 8.13 -11.29
CA GLY A 144 22.77 7.18 -11.36
C GLY A 144 22.39 5.69 -11.36
N ASP A 145 21.33 5.32 -12.10
CA ASP A 145 20.90 3.94 -12.42
C ASP A 145 20.49 3.04 -11.24
N GLN A 146 20.52 3.55 -10.00
CA GLN A 146 20.06 2.80 -8.84
C GLN A 146 18.53 2.65 -8.82
N VAL A 147 18.05 1.42 -8.69
CA VAL A 147 16.63 1.06 -8.66
C VAL A 147 16.28 0.46 -7.30
N SER A 148 15.23 0.98 -6.66
CA SER A 148 14.61 0.39 -5.48
C SER A 148 13.28 -0.25 -5.89
N PHE A 149 13.24 -1.58 -5.96
CA PHE A 149 12.03 -2.34 -6.24
C PHE A 149 11.21 -2.57 -4.97
N PHE A 150 9.89 -2.60 -5.13
CA PHE A 150 8.94 -2.99 -4.09
C PHE A 150 7.78 -3.79 -4.68
N GLY A 151 7.30 -4.79 -3.97
CA GLY A 151 6.16 -5.58 -4.41
C GLY A 151 5.50 -6.35 -3.27
N SER A 152 4.17 -6.39 -3.29
CA SER A 152 3.38 -7.29 -2.47
C SER A 152 3.63 -8.74 -2.90
N LEU A 153 3.78 -9.62 -1.93
CA LEU A 153 3.93 -11.06 -2.13
C LEU A 153 2.62 -11.81 -1.92
N ASP A 154 1.60 -11.17 -1.34
CA ASP A 154 0.31 -11.79 -1.04
C ASP A 154 -0.84 -10.77 -1.14
N GLU A 155 -1.79 -11.07 -2.02
CA GLU A 155 -3.03 -10.29 -2.21
C GLU A 155 -4.29 -11.09 -1.83
N SER A 156 -4.14 -12.23 -1.16
CA SER A 156 -5.25 -13.10 -0.75
C SER A 156 -6.23 -12.42 0.20
N THR A 157 -5.76 -11.44 0.97
CA THR A 157 -6.53 -10.63 1.92
C THR A 157 -6.97 -9.27 1.37
N GLY A 158 -6.79 -9.05 0.07
CA GLY A 158 -7.10 -7.79 -0.63
C GLY A 158 -5.87 -7.21 -1.33
N PHE A 159 -6.04 -6.16 -2.12
CA PHE A 159 -4.94 -5.57 -2.89
C PHE A 159 -4.06 -4.65 -2.05
N THR A 160 -2.76 -4.63 -2.36
CA THR A 160 -1.80 -3.72 -1.74
C THR A 160 -1.54 -2.55 -2.67
N PHE A 161 -1.80 -1.34 -2.17
CA PHE A 161 -1.56 -0.10 -2.87
C PHE A 161 -0.32 0.60 -2.33
N PHE A 162 0.48 1.12 -3.25
CA PHE A 162 1.65 1.94 -2.97
C PHE A 162 1.36 3.37 -3.37
N TYR A 163 1.56 4.31 -2.47
CA TYR A 163 1.43 5.74 -2.74
C TYR A 163 2.79 6.42 -2.59
N ALA A 164 3.18 7.20 -3.58
CA ALA A 164 4.35 8.06 -3.52
C ALA A 164 3.91 9.53 -3.51
N ASP A 165 4.08 10.20 -2.37
CA ASP A 165 4.03 11.65 -2.25
C ASP A 165 5.45 12.22 -2.31
N LEU A 166 5.88 12.55 -3.53
CA LEU A 166 7.21 13.08 -3.83
C LEU A 166 7.43 14.51 -3.29
N LYS A 167 6.37 15.21 -2.90
CA LYS A 167 6.45 16.55 -2.30
C LYS A 167 6.49 16.47 -0.78
N GLY A 168 5.60 15.69 -0.19
CA GLY A 168 5.56 15.38 1.24
C GLY A 168 6.71 14.47 1.70
N LYS A 169 7.45 13.86 0.75
CA LYS A 169 8.56 12.93 1.00
C LYS A 169 8.09 11.71 1.77
N THR A 170 6.94 11.16 1.38
CA THR A 170 6.33 10.01 2.02
C THR A 170 6.02 8.95 0.98
N PHE A 171 6.35 7.70 1.31
CA PHE A 171 5.92 6.52 0.61
C PHE A 171 4.98 5.75 1.53
N ARG A 172 3.81 5.34 1.06
CA ARG A 172 2.80 4.66 1.88
C ARG A 172 2.42 3.34 1.25
N ILE A 173 2.25 2.34 2.10
CA ILE A 173 1.76 1.01 1.77
C ILE A 173 0.40 0.89 2.44
N VAL A 174 -0.64 0.62 1.68
CA VAL A 174 -2.00 0.51 2.18
C VAL A 174 -2.57 -0.81 1.70
N LYS A 175 -3.11 -1.60 2.62
CA LYS A 175 -3.88 -2.79 2.25
C LYS A 175 -5.34 -2.40 2.07
N ASP A 176 -5.91 -2.76 0.94
CA ASP A 176 -7.36 -2.72 0.75
C ASP A 176 -7.99 -3.88 1.52
N VAL A 177 -8.62 -3.54 2.65
CA VAL A 177 -9.24 -4.48 3.59
C VAL A 177 -10.75 -4.31 3.62
N GLU A 178 -11.34 -3.70 2.59
CA GLU A 178 -12.78 -3.50 2.53
C GLU A 178 -13.53 -4.85 2.63
N GLY A 179 -14.41 -4.95 3.63
CA GLY A 179 -15.17 -6.18 3.89
C GLY A 179 -14.36 -7.32 4.50
N MET A 180 -13.10 -7.11 4.88
CA MET A 180 -12.27 -8.15 5.48
C MET A 180 -12.72 -8.48 6.90
N VAL A 181 -12.91 -9.78 7.14
CA VAL A 181 -13.36 -10.33 8.42
C VAL A 181 -12.51 -11.52 8.82
N LEU A 182 -11.96 -11.47 10.03
CA LEU A 182 -11.35 -12.61 10.68
C LEU A 182 -12.43 -13.41 11.40
N PRO A 183 -12.50 -14.75 11.18
CA PRO A 183 -13.37 -15.60 11.98
C PRO A 183 -12.92 -15.62 13.44
N ALA A 184 -13.84 -16.03 14.33
CA ALA A 184 -13.46 -16.30 15.72
C ALA A 184 -12.42 -17.43 15.77
N ALA A 185 -11.48 -17.33 16.71
CA ALA A 185 -10.31 -18.22 16.83
C ALA A 185 -9.43 -18.29 15.56
N ALA A 186 -9.32 -17.19 14.80
CA ALA A 186 -8.33 -17.07 13.73
C ALA A 186 -6.91 -17.11 14.31
N GLU A 187 -6.15 -18.16 13.97
CA GLU A 187 -4.82 -18.41 14.59
C GLU A 187 -3.71 -17.51 14.05
N SER A 188 -3.64 -17.32 12.72
CA SER A 188 -2.68 -16.41 12.07
C SER A 188 -3.13 -16.11 10.65
N THR A 189 -3.28 -14.84 10.31
CA THR A 189 -3.62 -14.35 8.97
C THR A 189 -2.63 -13.29 8.56
N VAL A 190 -1.97 -13.46 7.41
CA VAL A 190 -1.06 -12.46 6.85
C VAL A 190 -1.88 -11.36 6.18
N LEU A 191 -1.80 -10.13 6.69
CA LEU A 191 -2.50 -8.98 6.13
C LEU A 191 -1.64 -8.23 5.11
N LEU A 192 -0.34 -8.18 5.34
CA LEU A 192 0.59 -7.44 4.49
C LEU A 192 1.88 -8.22 4.40
N ASP A 193 2.36 -8.46 3.18
CA ASP A 193 3.65 -9.08 2.93
C ASP A 193 4.31 -8.38 1.75
N VAL A 194 5.34 -7.60 2.00
CA VAL A 194 5.96 -6.73 0.99
C VAL A 194 7.46 -6.96 0.94
N PHE A 195 7.92 -7.28 -0.26
CA PHE A 195 9.31 -7.43 -0.60
C PHE A 195 9.90 -6.12 -1.12
N PHE A 196 11.15 -5.88 -0.76
CA PHE A 196 11.94 -4.75 -1.22
C PHE A 196 13.36 -5.18 -1.54
N THR A 197 13.91 -4.65 -2.62
CA THR A 197 15.31 -4.87 -2.98
C THR A 197 15.88 -3.65 -3.70
N GLU A 198 17.19 -3.55 -3.71
CA GLU A 198 17.93 -2.50 -4.40
C GLU A 198 18.86 -3.14 -5.43
N GLY A 199 18.96 -2.51 -6.59
CA GLY A 199 19.82 -2.95 -7.69
C GLY A 199 20.20 -1.78 -8.58
N THR A 200 20.82 -2.10 -9.72
CA THR A 200 21.15 -1.16 -10.78
C THR A 200 20.50 -1.61 -12.09
N GLU A 201 20.07 -0.66 -12.92
CA GLU A 201 19.62 -0.92 -14.29
C GLU A 201 20.77 -1.41 -15.19
#